data_AF-A0A353GPU0-F1
#
_entry.id   AF-A0A353GPU0-F1
#
_cell.length_a   1.000
_cell.length_b   1.000
_cell.length_c   1.000
_cell.angle_alpha   90.00
_cell.angle_beta   90.00
_cell.angle_gamma   90.00
#
_symmetry.space_group_name_H-M   'P 1'
#
loop_
_entity.id
_entity.type
_entity.pdbx_description
1 polymer ?
#
loop_
_entity_poly.entity_id
_entity_poly.type
_entity_poly.pdbx_seq_one_letter_code
_entity_poly.pdbx_strand_id
1 'polypeptide(L)'
;MVNASNEIWTVNEVAEYLRMNPMTIYRLAQQGRIPASKVLGCWRFKRQEIESWLTAQQFQPSKILVIDDDPFIGSTIKNALSKKHTVVTVETAHEAISVLEGQKFNLIYLDLSLPDMDGPSLYKKITASGKNIPVVVITASTDGELLSKMVHEGVQFVLNKPFT
;
A
#
# COMPACT_ATOMS: atom_id res chain seq x y z
N MET A 1 3.81 8.24 36.32
CA MET A 1 3.32 8.51 34.96
C MET A 1 2.60 7.26 34.48
N VAL A 2 1.28 7.29 34.42
CA VAL A 2 0.47 6.14 34.00
C VAL A 2 0.66 5.94 32.50
N ASN A 3 1.05 4.73 32.08
CA ASN A 3 1.29 4.39 30.69
C ASN A 3 -0.02 4.60 29.89
N ALA A 4 -0.11 5.68 29.10
CA ALA A 4 -1.26 6.00 28.26
C ALA A 4 -1.58 4.90 27.23
N SER A 5 -0.66 3.95 27.03
CA SER A 5 -0.75 2.81 26.12
C SER A 5 -1.80 1.75 26.52
N ASN A 6 -2.30 1.76 27.75
CA ASN A 6 -3.20 0.71 28.27
C ASN A 6 -4.60 1.25 28.65
N GLU A 7 -4.98 2.38 28.07
CA GLU A 7 -6.30 2.99 28.27
C GLU A 7 -7.41 2.09 27.74
N ILE A 8 -8.41 1.80 28.58
CA ILE A 8 -9.55 0.95 28.24
C ILE A 8 -10.79 1.84 28.12
N TRP A 9 -11.39 1.85 26.93
CA TRP A 9 -12.60 2.58 26.61
C TRP A 9 -13.87 1.74 26.74
N THR A 10 -14.96 2.44 26.98
CA THR A 10 -16.35 1.99 26.90
C THR A 10 -16.89 2.13 25.48
N VAL A 11 -18.08 1.58 25.25
CA VAL A 11 -18.80 1.73 23.96
C VAL A 11 -19.00 3.21 23.60
N ASN A 12 -19.31 4.06 24.57
CA ASN A 12 -19.58 5.48 24.32
C ASN A 12 -18.31 6.25 23.96
N GLU A 13 -17.19 6.00 24.63
CA GLU A 13 -15.91 6.65 24.32
C GLU A 13 -15.39 6.24 22.95
N VAL A 14 -15.51 4.97 22.57
CA VAL A 14 -15.19 4.52 21.20
C VAL A 14 -16.12 5.17 20.18
N ALA A 15 -17.42 5.29 20.50
CA ALA A 15 -18.39 5.91 19.62
C ALA A 15 -18.08 7.39 19.38
N GLU A 16 -17.70 8.12 20.44
CA GLU A 16 -17.27 9.51 20.35
C GLU A 16 -15.97 9.65 19.53
N TYR A 17 -14.97 8.82 19.82
CA TYR A 17 -13.69 8.81 19.11
C TYR A 17 -13.87 8.53 17.61
N LEU A 18 -14.67 7.53 17.26
CA LEU A 18 -14.96 7.16 15.87
C LEU A 18 -16.02 8.04 15.20
N ARG A 19 -16.66 8.95 15.95
CA ARG A 19 -17.82 9.75 15.51
C ARG A 19 -18.95 8.88 14.94
N MET A 20 -19.26 7.80 15.65
CA MET A 20 -20.28 6.82 15.28
C MET A 20 -21.40 6.75 16.33
N ASN A 21 -22.55 6.20 15.95
CA ASN A 21 -23.60 5.88 16.92
C ASN A 21 -23.13 4.74 17.86
N PRO A 22 -23.30 4.85 19.20
CA PRO A 22 -22.96 3.79 20.15
C PRO A 22 -23.57 2.42 19.82
N MET A 23 -24.78 2.39 19.25
CA MET A 23 -25.44 1.15 18.81
C MET A 23 -24.65 0.45 17.69
N THR A 24 -24.01 1.22 16.81
CA THR A 24 -23.14 0.66 15.77
C THR A 24 -21.90 0.01 16.38
N ILE A 25 -21.28 0.65 17.39
CA ILE A 25 -20.13 0.09 18.10
C ILE A 25 -20.52 -1.20 18.82
N TYR A 26 -21.67 -1.22 19.51
CA TYR A 26 -22.19 -2.41 20.16
C TYR A 26 -22.38 -3.57 19.18
N ARG A 27 -23.01 -3.31 18.02
CA ARG A 27 -23.22 -4.31 16.98
C ARG A 27 -21.92 -4.84 16.41
N LEU A 28 -20.95 -3.95 16.14
CA LEU A 28 -19.63 -4.36 15.63
C LEU A 28 -18.91 -5.26 16.65
N ALA A 29 -18.98 -4.93 17.94
CA ALA A 29 -18.37 -5.74 19.01
C ALA A 29 -19.02 -7.11 19.11
N GLN A 30 -20.35 -7.17 19.05
CA GLN A 30 -21.11 -8.43 19.04
C GLN A 30 -20.77 -9.32 17.84
N GLN A 31 -20.49 -8.71 16.69
CA GLN A 31 -20.12 -9.41 15.45
C GLN A 31 -18.61 -9.72 15.35
N GLY A 32 -17.80 -9.33 16.34
CA GLY A 32 -16.33 -9.50 16.29
C GLY A 32 -15.65 -8.65 15.20
N ARG A 33 -16.30 -7.58 14.73
CA ARG A 33 -15.81 -6.73 13.64
C ARG A 33 -14.97 -5.54 14.11
N ILE A 34 -14.90 -5.33 15.41
CA ILE A 34 -14.06 -4.33 16.09
C ILE A 34 -13.40 -5.04 17.29
N PRO A 35 -12.11 -4.81 17.58
CA PRO A 35 -11.43 -5.49 18.69
C PRO A 35 -12.05 -5.07 20.02
N ALA A 36 -12.68 -6.02 20.71
CA ALA A 36 -13.40 -5.78 21.94
C ALA A 36 -13.32 -7.01 22.86
N SER A 37 -13.25 -6.76 24.16
CA SER A 37 -13.34 -7.79 25.20
C SER A 37 -14.61 -7.57 26.01
N LYS A 38 -15.31 -8.66 26.36
CA LYS A 38 -16.49 -8.59 27.23
C LYS A 38 -16.08 -8.87 28.67
N VAL A 39 -16.26 -7.89 29.55
CA VAL A 39 -15.90 -7.97 30.97
C VAL A 39 -17.15 -7.70 31.80
N LEU A 40 -17.60 -8.70 32.57
CA LEU A 40 -18.79 -8.62 33.43
C LEU A 40 -20.03 -8.06 32.70
N GLY A 41 -20.26 -8.53 31.47
CA GLY A 41 -21.39 -8.09 30.64
C GLY A 41 -21.17 -6.79 29.87
N CYS A 42 -20.15 -6.01 30.19
CA CYS A 42 -19.81 -4.77 29.51
C CYS A 42 -18.74 -4.97 28.43
N TRP A 43 -18.87 -4.30 27.29
CA TRP A 43 -17.80 -4.24 26.29
C TRP A 43 -16.69 -3.27 26.72
N ARG A 44 -15.44 -3.68 26.49
CA ARG A 44 -14.23 -2.93 26.77
C ARG A 44 -13.32 -2.99 25.55
N PHE A 45 -12.72 -1.85 25.23
CA PHE A 45 -11.92 -1.67 24.03
C PHE A 45 -10.59 -1.06 24.45
N LYS A 46 -9.48 -1.76 24.20
CA LYS A 46 -8.19 -1.14 24.42
C LYS A 46 -7.97 -0.11 23.33
N ARG A 47 -7.62 1.12 23.72
CA ARG A 47 -7.36 2.21 22.78
C ARG A 47 -6.39 1.79 21.66
N GLN A 48 -5.26 1.19 22.04
CA GLN A 48 -4.23 0.75 21.10
C GLN A 48 -4.77 -0.27 20.07
N GLU A 49 -5.68 -1.16 20.48
CA GLU A 49 -6.29 -2.13 19.57
C GLU A 49 -7.24 -1.44 18.59
N ILE A 50 -8.01 -0.43 19.04
CA ILE A 50 -8.90 0.36 18.18
C ILE A 50 -8.12 1.18 17.15
N GLU A 51 -7.06 1.88 17.59
CA GLU A 51 -6.18 2.64 16.70
C GLU A 51 -5.49 1.73 15.67
N SER A 52 -5.03 0.55 16.11
CA SER A 52 -4.44 -0.45 15.21
C SER A 52 -5.46 -1.01 14.23
N TRP A 53 -6.70 -1.25 14.67
CA TRP A 53 -7.79 -1.73 13.83
C TRP A 53 -8.24 -0.71 12.78
N LEU A 54 -8.32 0.57 13.16
CA LEU A 54 -8.58 1.65 12.20
C LEU A 54 -7.51 1.72 11.13
N THR A 55 -6.24 1.67 11.56
CA THR A 55 -5.11 1.63 10.64
C THR A 55 -5.19 0.40 9.74
N ALA A 56 -5.49 -0.79 10.28
CA ALA A 56 -5.60 -2.02 9.51
C ALA A 56 -6.76 -1.97 8.48
N GLN A 57 -7.87 -1.29 8.77
CA GLN A 57 -8.94 -1.12 7.80
C GLN A 57 -8.59 -0.19 6.64
N GLN A 58 -7.65 0.74 6.83
CA GLN A 58 -7.15 1.59 5.75
C GLN A 58 -6.19 0.87 4.81
N PHE A 59 -5.58 -0.24 5.24
CA PHE A 59 -4.57 -0.96 4.46
C PHE A 59 -5.02 -2.38 4.12
N GLN A 60 -5.58 -2.57 2.94
CA GLN A 60 -5.70 -3.91 2.36
C GLN A 60 -4.32 -4.37 1.86
N PRO A 61 -3.90 -5.62 2.10
CA PRO A 61 -2.65 -6.14 1.55
C PRO A 61 -2.63 -6.06 0.02
N SER A 62 -1.92 -5.07 -0.50
CA SER A 62 -1.69 -4.93 -1.94
C SER A 62 -0.68 -5.94 -2.45
N LYS A 63 -0.88 -6.40 -3.68
CA LYS A 63 0.14 -7.09 -4.47
C LYS A 63 0.83 -6.07 -5.37
N ILE A 64 2.14 -5.91 -5.18
CA ILE A 64 2.96 -4.86 -5.77
C ILE A 64 3.96 -5.50 -6.72
N LEU A 65 4.07 -4.96 -7.93
CA LEU A 65 5.11 -5.32 -8.89
C LEU A 65 6.21 -4.25 -8.85
N VAL A 66 7.45 -4.66 -8.75
CA VAL A 66 8.63 -3.79 -8.83
C VAL A 66 9.41 -4.20 -10.07
N ILE A 67 9.64 -3.25 -10.98
CA ILE A 67 10.33 -3.44 -12.26
C ILE A 67 11.59 -2.58 -12.22
N ASP A 68 12.72 -3.22 -11.96
CA ASP A 68 14.01 -2.55 -11.75
C ASP A 68 15.13 -3.55 -12.07
N ASP A 69 16.08 -3.16 -12.91
CA ASP A 69 17.20 -4.02 -13.29
C ASP A 69 18.28 -4.12 -12.20
N ASP A 70 18.22 -3.24 -11.18
CA ASP A 70 19.07 -3.34 -10.00
C ASP A 70 18.41 -4.25 -8.93
N PRO A 71 18.94 -5.48 -8.72
CA PRO A 71 18.40 -6.40 -7.71
C PRO A 71 18.54 -5.84 -6.29
N PHE A 72 19.44 -4.89 -6.04
CA PHE A 72 19.55 -4.21 -4.76
C PHE A 72 18.35 -3.30 -4.51
N ILE A 73 17.90 -2.56 -5.52
CA ILE A 73 16.68 -1.73 -5.42
C ILE A 73 15.45 -2.61 -5.24
N GLY A 74 15.32 -3.66 -6.07
CA GLY A 74 14.23 -4.63 -5.96
C GLY A 74 14.14 -5.26 -4.56
N SER A 75 15.27 -5.73 -4.02
CA SER A 75 15.34 -6.31 -2.68
C SER A 75 15.08 -5.29 -1.56
N THR A 76 15.55 -4.05 -1.70
CA THR A 76 15.29 -2.96 -0.74
C THR A 76 13.80 -2.66 -0.64
N ILE A 77 13.11 -2.45 -1.77
CA ILE A 77 11.66 -2.20 -1.81
C ILE A 77 10.90 -3.40 -1.27
N LYS A 78 11.28 -4.63 -1.68
CA LYS A 78 10.69 -5.85 -1.18
C LYS A 78 10.80 -5.96 0.34
N ASN A 79 11.97 -5.71 0.91
CA ASN A 79 12.19 -5.77 2.36
C ASN A 79 11.36 -4.72 3.11
N ALA A 80 11.25 -3.51 2.57
CA ALA A 80 10.46 -2.43 3.16
C ALA A 80 8.96 -2.75 3.21
N LEU A 81 8.42 -3.40 2.17
CA LEU A 81 6.98 -3.57 1.98
C LEU A 81 6.44 -4.96 2.35
N SER A 82 7.28 -6.00 2.39
CA SER A 82 6.85 -7.40 2.58
C SER A 82 6.17 -7.68 3.92
N LYS A 83 6.30 -6.80 4.93
CA LYS A 83 5.58 -6.94 6.21
C LYS A 83 4.06 -6.80 6.06
N LYS A 84 3.59 -6.10 5.03
CA LYS A 84 2.17 -5.76 4.83
C LYS A 84 1.66 -6.05 3.42
N HIS A 85 2.55 -6.29 2.46
CA HIS A 85 2.24 -6.43 1.05
C HIS A 85 2.89 -7.68 0.45
N THR A 86 2.31 -8.19 -0.63
CA THR A 86 2.98 -9.18 -1.47
C THR A 86 3.78 -8.45 -2.53
N VAL A 87 5.10 -8.61 -2.56
CA VAL A 87 5.97 -7.91 -3.52
C VAL A 87 6.57 -8.92 -4.49
N VAL A 88 6.37 -8.69 -5.78
CA VAL A 88 7.03 -9.40 -6.88
C VAL A 88 8.02 -8.43 -7.52
N THR A 89 9.27 -8.86 -7.69
CA THR A 89 10.34 -8.09 -8.33
C THR A 89 10.67 -8.77 -9.65
N VAL A 90 10.87 -7.98 -10.69
CA VAL A 90 11.30 -8.42 -12.02
C VAL A 90 12.37 -7.46 -12.52
N GLU A 91 13.33 -7.97 -13.31
CA GLU A 91 14.52 -7.20 -13.71
C GLU A 91 14.45 -6.70 -15.16
N THR A 92 13.43 -7.13 -15.91
CA THR A 92 13.28 -6.81 -17.33
C THR A 92 11.84 -6.46 -17.67
N ALA A 93 11.66 -5.69 -18.74
CA ALA A 93 10.35 -5.32 -19.22
C ALA A 93 9.58 -6.53 -19.78
N HIS A 94 10.25 -7.48 -20.44
CA HIS A 94 9.63 -8.71 -20.93
C HIS A 94 9.10 -9.58 -19.78
N GLU A 95 9.85 -9.70 -18.69
CA GLU A 95 9.40 -10.41 -17.50
C GLU A 95 8.21 -9.70 -16.85
N ALA A 96 8.24 -8.37 -16.77
CA ALA A 96 7.12 -7.58 -16.26
C ALA A 96 5.83 -7.83 -17.04
N ILE A 97 5.88 -7.82 -18.37
CA ILE A 97 4.73 -8.10 -19.23
C ILE A 97 4.20 -9.52 -18.98
N SER A 98 5.10 -10.51 -18.95
CA SER A 98 4.74 -11.92 -18.71
C SER A 98 4.03 -12.12 -17.36
N VAL A 99 4.54 -11.48 -16.31
CA VAL A 99 3.97 -11.55 -14.96
C VAL A 99 2.62 -10.82 -14.88
N LEU A 100 2.48 -9.68 -15.56
CA LEU A 100 1.23 -8.91 -15.63
C LEU A 100 0.13 -9.66 -16.38
N GLU A 101 0.46 -10.56 -17.31
CA GLU A 101 -0.52 -11.41 -17.99
C GLU A 101 -1.06 -12.51 -17.08
N GLY A 102 -0.19 -13.13 -16.28
CA GLY A 102 -0.58 -14.25 -15.40
C GLY A 102 -1.20 -13.84 -14.06
N GLN A 103 -1.01 -12.60 -13.61
CA GLN A 103 -1.35 -12.19 -12.24
C GLN A 103 -1.90 -10.76 -12.17
N LYS A 104 -2.74 -10.49 -11.15
CA LYS A 104 -3.24 -9.14 -10.86
C LYS A 104 -2.34 -8.42 -9.85
N PHE A 105 -2.15 -7.12 -10.07
CA PHE A 105 -1.40 -6.23 -9.18
C PHE A 105 -2.24 -5.00 -8.84
N ASN A 106 -1.95 -4.40 -7.69
CA ASN A 106 -2.60 -3.21 -7.19
C ASN A 106 -1.75 -1.95 -7.37
N LEU A 107 -0.43 -2.11 -7.58
CA LEU A 107 0.53 -1.03 -7.76
C LEU A 107 1.74 -1.55 -8.53
N ILE A 108 2.32 -0.69 -9.38
CA ILE A 108 3.58 -0.95 -10.08
C ILE A 108 4.58 0.13 -9.68
N TYR A 109 5.78 -0.29 -9.28
CA TYR A 109 6.98 0.54 -9.26
C TYR A 109 7.78 0.27 -10.52
N LEU A 110 8.09 1.32 -11.27
CA LEU A 110 8.71 1.24 -12.58
C LEU A 110 9.98 2.09 -12.64
N ASP A 111 11.13 1.48 -12.94
CA ASP A 111 12.28 2.23 -13.43
C ASP A 111 12.12 2.58 -14.92
N LEU A 112 12.65 3.74 -15.30
CA LEU A 112 12.68 4.21 -16.68
C LEU A 112 13.85 3.65 -17.48
N SER A 113 14.91 3.22 -16.80
CA SER A 113 16.10 2.62 -17.42
C SER A 113 16.05 1.11 -17.22
N LEU A 114 15.60 0.35 -18.21
CA LEU A 114 15.63 -1.11 -18.19
C LEU A 114 16.52 -1.61 -19.35
N PRO A 115 17.14 -2.80 -19.22
CA PRO A 115 18.12 -3.30 -20.17
C PRO A 115 17.51 -3.70 -21.53
N ASP A 116 16.21 -3.98 -21.59
CA ASP A 116 15.54 -4.60 -22.74
C ASP A 116 14.46 -3.72 -23.40
N MET A 117 13.97 -2.67 -22.73
CA MET A 117 13.01 -1.70 -23.27
C MET A 117 13.02 -0.42 -22.41
N ASP A 118 12.80 0.76 -23.01
CA ASP A 118 12.66 1.99 -22.22
C ASP A 118 11.36 1.98 -21.38
N GLY A 119 11.42 2.50 -20.15
CA GLY A 119 10.28 2.51 -19.24
C GLY A 119 9.05 3.28 -19.74
N PRO A 120 9.16 4.40 -20.47
CA PRO A 120 8.00 5.03 -21.10
C PRO A 120 7.26 4.11 -22.08
N SER A 121 7.98 3.36 -22.91
CA SER A 121 7.38 2.34 -23.78
C SER A 121 6.70 1.22 -22.98
N LEU A 122 7.30 0.78 -21.87
CA LEU A 122 6.68 -0.19 -20.97
C LEU A 122 5.38 0.37 -20.33
N TYR A 123 5.42 1.61 -19.83
CA TYR A 123 4.26 2.28 -19.26
C TYR A 123 3.08 2.34 -20.25
N LYS A 124 3.35 2.67 -21.52
CA LYS A 124 2.34 2.65 -22.58
C LYS A 124 1.75 1.27 -22.82
N LYS A 125 2.57 0.21 -22.79
CA LYS A 125 2.07 -1.17 -22.91
C LYS A 125 1.20 -1.57 -21.72
N ILE A 126 1.60 -1.19 -20.50
CA ILE A 126 0.84 -1.45 -19.27
C ILE A 126 -0.54 -0.77 -19.34
N THR A 127 -0.57 0.52 -19.67
CA THR A 127 -1.82 1.30 -19.75
C THR A 127 -2.71 0.87 -20.92
N ALA A 128 -2.13 0.51 -22.07
CA ALA A 128 -2.87 -0.02 -23.22
C ALA A 128 -3.49 -1.40 -22.97
N SER A 129 -3.02 -2.16 -21.97
CA SER A 129 -3.58 -3.47 -21.61
C SER A 129 -5.01 -3.41 -21.03
N GLY A 130 -5.53 -2.20 -20.78
CA GLY A 130 -6.84 -1.99 -20.15
C GLY A 130 -6.86 -2.25 -18.65
N LYS A 131 -5.73 -2.69 -18.07
CA LYS A 131 -5.56 -2.85 -16.62
C LYS A 131 -5.31 -1.47 -16.02
N ASN A 132 -6.27 -0.95 -15.26
CA ASN A 132 -6.12 0.33 -14.55
C ASN A 132 -5.32 0.13 -13.24
N ILE A 133 -4.02 -0.10 -13.38
CA ILE A 133 -3.09 -0.29 -12.25
C ILE A 133 -2.29 1.00 -12.08
N PRO A 134 -2.29 1.62 -10.89
CA PRO A 134 -1.49 2.80 -10.65
C PRO A 134 0.00 2.49 -10.80
N VAL A 135 0.73 3.40 -11.44
CA VAL A 135 2.19 3.29 -11.64
C VAL A 135 2.87 4.43 -10.91
N VAL A 136 3.89 4.09 -10.12
CA VAL A 136 4.84 5.02 -9.52
C VAL A 136 6.19 4.80 -10.19
N VAL A 137 6.75 5.88 -10.73
CA VAL A 137 8.08 5.83 -11.33
C VAL A 137 9.13 5.97 -10.23
N ILE A 138 10.14 5.10 -10.24
CA ILE A 138 11.32 5.19 -9.38
C ILE A 138 12.54 5.18 -10.28
N THR A 139 13.24 6.29 -10.43
CA THR A 139 14.33 6.37 -11.41
C THR A 139 15.51 7.23 -10.94
N ALA A 140 16.71 6.91 -11.45
CA ALA A 140 17.88 7.76 -11.33
C ALA A 140 17.96 8.83 -12.43
N SER A 141 17.04 8.81 -13.41
CA SER A 141 17.01 9.79 -14.48
C SER A 141 16.76 11.21 -13.94
N THR A 142 17.61 12.15 -14.36
CA THR A 142 17.49 13.58 -14.04
C THR A 142 16.84 14.39 -15.17
N ASP A 143 16.33 13.70 -16.21
CA ASP A 143 15.65 14.33 -17.33
C ASP A 143 14.27 14.86 -16.89
N GLY A 144 14.23 16.14 -16.51
CA GLY A 144 13.02 16.80 -16.06
C GLY A 144 11.90 16.86 -17.11
N GLU A 145 12.24 16.89 -18.41
CA GLU A 145 11.23 16.89 -19.47
C GLU A 145 10.56 15.52 -19.58
N LEU A 146 11.35 14.45 -19.53
CA LEU A 146 10.85 13.07 -19.50
C LEU A 146 9.95 12.83 -18.29
N LEU A 147 10.39 13.24 -17.08
CA LEU A 147 9.61 13.07 -15.86
C LEU A 147 8.30 13.85 -15.92
N SER A 148 8.34 15.10 -16.40
CA SER A 148 7.14 15.93 -16.58
C SER A 148 6.16 15.28 -17.54
N LYS A 149 6.65 14.70 -18.64
CA LYS A 149 5.84 13.96 -19.59
C LYS A 149 5.17 12.75 -18.96
N MET A 150 5.89 11.95 -18.16
CA MET A 150 5.31 10.79 -17.47
C MET A 150 4.18 11.19 -16.52
N VAL A 151 4.34 12.31 -15.79
CA VAL A 151 3.28 12.87 -14.94
C VAL A 151 2.07 13.28 -15.78
N HIS A 152 2.27 13.96 -16.91
CA HIS A 152 1.18 14.31 -17.83
C HIS A 152 0.49 13.08 -18.46
N GLU A 153 1.22 11.98 -18.67
CA GLU A 153 0.68 10.70 -19.17
C GLU A 153 -0.04 9.89 -18.08
N GLY A 154 -0.10 10.37 -16.82
CA GLY A 154 -0.94 9.81 -15.75
C GLY A 154 -0.21 8.96 -14.72
N VAL A 155 1.12 8.99 -14.67
CA VAL A 155 1.89 8.38 -13.57
C VAL A 155 1.45 9.02 -12.25
N GLN A 156 1.26 8.20 -11.21
CA GLN A 156 0.71 8.66 -9.94
C GLN A 156 1.73 9.48 -9.14
N PHE A 157 3.00 9.10 -9.21
CA PHE A 157 4.08 9.76 -8.51
C PHE A 157 5.44 9.42 -9.14
N VAL A 158 6.40 10.33 -9.01
CA VAL A 158 7.79 10.13 -9.45
C VAL A 158 8.72 10.26 -8.24
N LEU A 159 9.47 9.19 -7.94
CA LEU A 159 10.52 9.14 -6.92
C LEU A 159 11.89 9.13 -7.60
N ASN A 160 12.78 10.01 -7.13
CA ASN A 160 14.18 10.00 -7.58
C ASN A 160 15.00 9.05 -6.70
N LYS A 161 15.85 8.23 -7.34
CA LYS A 161 16.90 7.47 -6.68
C LYS A 161 18.09 8.40 -6.35
N PRO A 162 18.78 8.25 -5.20
CA PRO A 162 18.44 7.37 -4.09
C PRO A 162 17.29 7.94 -3.24
N PHE A 163 16.44 7.05 -2.72
CA PHE A 163 15.40 7.37 -1.75
C PHE A 163 15.80 6.80 -0.38
N THR A 164 15.57 7.58 0.69
CA THR A 164 15.96 7.23 2.08
C THR A 164 14.74 6.95 2.92
#